data_AF-A0A952HN76-F1
#
_entry.id   AF-A0A952HN76-F1
#
_cell.length_a   1.000
_cell.length_b   1.000
_cell.length_c   1.000
_cell.angle_alpha   90.00
_cell.angle_beta   90.00
_cell.angle_gamma   90.00
#
_symmetry.space_group_name_H-M   'P 1'
#
loop_
_entity.id
_entity.type
_entity.pdbx_description
1 polymer ?
#
loop_
_entity_poly.entity_id
_entity_poly.type
_entity_poly.pdbx_seq_one_letter_code
_entity_poly.pdbx_strand_id
1 'polypeptide(L)'
;NNREENLNLLDEGTLYVAVFNDDFTGQWIEIASAYLENGKYIIKPNPKLPNIFQEDPALCFINTRKAADLLNATKMDRPEDVEYNHITKSVFAVMTYNEKRKASETNAANPRPENTMGHIIEIIEENHNPTSTKFKWRIALMCGDPKASSYNNKLFIYGELAKSDVPPISAPDNIAIDKVGNVWIATDGNPGLDRLKSNDGVYVLNPFTKELKMFLSGVPNCEICGPEFSDDYKTFFCAIQHPGEGDLNATKWPYLNDNCPIPRPAVIQVKRKDGLEIYL
;
A
#
# COMPACT_ATOMS: atom_id res chain seq x y z
N ASN A 1 15.48 -10.29 21.05
CA ASN A 1 15.71 -8.82 21.03
C ASN A 1 17.08 -8.45 21.58
N ASN A 2 18.17 -8.98 20.99
CA ASN A 2 19.51 -8.49 21.27
C ASN A 2 19.86 -7.43 20.21
N ARG A 3 19.95 -6.16 20.62
CA ARG A 3 20.19 -5.05 19.69
C ARG A 3 21.56 -5.14 19.02
N GLU A 4 22.57 -5.58 19.76
CA GLU A 4 23.95 -5.66 19.25
C GLU A 4 24.08 -6.74 18.18
N GLU A 5 23.42 -7.89 18.37
CA GLU A 5 23.39 -8.99 17.38
C GLU A 5 22.63 -8.63 16.09
N ASN A 6 21.72 -7.65 16.14
CA ASN A 6 20.87 -7.29 15.01
C ASN A 6 21.37 -6.08 14.20
N LEU A 7 22.53 -5.49 14.56
CA LEU A 7 23.06 -4.30 13.87
C LEU A 7 23.26 -4.50 12.37
N ASN A 8 23.63 -5.73 11.97
CA ASN A 8 23.94 -6.09 10.59
C ASN A 8 22.87 -7.01 9.99
N LEU A 9 21.68 -7.11 10.61
CA LEU A 9 20.63 -8.06 10.19
C LEU A 9 20.20 -7.87 8.73
N LEU A 10 20.29 -6.64 8.20
CA LEU A 10 19.90 -6.30 6.84
C LEU A 10 21.08 -6.30 5.84
N ASP A 11 22.29 -6.63 6.28
CA ASP A 11 23.48 -6.69 5.42
C ASP A 11 23.57 -8.01 4.63
N GLU A 12 22.91 -9.06 5.12
CA GLU A 12 22.88 -10.40 4.52
C GLU A 12 21.43 -10.83 4.30
N GLY A 13 21.16 -11.42 3.13
CA GLY A 13 19.83 -11.86 2.76
C GLY A 13 19.66 -12.02 1.27
N THR A 14 18.41 -12.25 0.86
CA THR A 14 18.07 -12.44 -0.55
C THR A 14 16.99 -11.46 -0.95
N LEU A 15 17.24 -10.71 -2.03
CA LEU A 15 16.26 -9.81 -2.63
C LEU A 15 15.42 -10.58 -3.64
N TYR A 16 14.10 -10.42 -3.57
CA TYR A 16 13.13 -11.05 -4.47
C TYR A 16 12.27 -10.01 -5.18
N VAL A 17 11.61 -10.44 -6.26
CA VAL A 17 10.54 -9.69 -6.93
C VAL A 17 9.35 -10.60 -7.23
N ALA A 18 8.13 -10.05 -7.17
CA ALA A 18 6.90 -10.81 -7.38
C ALA A 18 6.57 -11.02 -8.87
N VAL A 19 6.01 -12.20 -9.15
CA VAL A 19 5.21 -12.48 -10.35
C VAL A 19 3.82 -12.91 -9.90
N PHE A 20 2.80 -12.20 -10.37
CA PHE A 20 1.38 -12.50 -10.18
C PHE A 20 0.84 -13.16 -11.45
N ASN A 21 0.37 -14.40 -11.34
CA ASN A 21 -0.24 -15.17 -12.44
C ASN A 21 -1.75 -14.94 -12.47
N ASP A 22 -2.35 -14.99 -13.67
CA ASP A 22 -3.79 -14.74 -13.87
C ASP A 22 -4.71 -15.79 -13.22
N ASP A 23 -4.16 -16.91 -12.75
CA ASP A 23 -4.88 -17.96 -12.01
C ASP A 23 -4.89 -17.73 -10.48
N PHE A 24 -4.53 -16.51 -10.03
CA PHE A 24 -4.45 -16.11 -8.63
C PHE A 24 -3.36 -16.82 -7.82
N THR A 25 -2.39 -17.45 -8.50
CA THR A 25 -1.12 -17.87 -7.90
C THR A 25 -0.03 -16.85 -8.18
N GLY A 26 1.08 -16.95 -7.45
CA GLY A 26 2.27 -16.17 -7.73
C GLY A 26 3.51 -16.74 -7.08
N GLN A 27 4.63 -16.09 -7.37
CA GLN A 27 5.94 -16.53 -6.93
C GLN A 27 6.88 -15.34 -6.70
N TRP A 28 7.78 -15.51 -5.74
CA TRP A 28 8.91 -14.65 -5.49
C TRP A 28 10.12 -15.16 -6.29
N ILE A 29 10.56 -14.36 -7.27
CA ILE A 29 11.75 -14.64 -8.07
C ILE A 29 12.95 -13.97 -7.42
N GLU A 30 13.97 -14.76 -7.07
CA GLU A 30 15.23 -14.24 -6.55
C GLU A 30 15.86 -13.28 -7.57
N ILE A 31 16.27 -12.09 -7.15
CA ILE A 31 17.12 -11.18 -7.92
C ILE A 31 18.59 -11.51 -7.61
N ALA A 32 18.95 -11.52 -6.32
CA ALA A 32 20.29 -11.85 -5.84
C ALA A 32 20.28 -12.16 -4.35
N SER A 33 21.26 -12.96 -3.91
CA SER A 33 21.59 -13.18 -2.49
C SER A 33 22.90 -12.49 -2.13
N ALA A 34 22.99 -11.94 -0.91
CA ALA A 34 24.18 -11.34 -0.32
C ALA A 34 24.48 -12.02 1.00
N TYR A 35 25.72 -12.46 1.21
CA TYR A 35 26.14 -13.13 2.44
C TYR A 35 27.63 -12.91 2.71
N LEU A 36 28.04 -13.06 3.97
CA LEU A 36 29.41 -12.92 4.40
C LEU A 36 30.14 -14.28 4.28
N GLU A 37 31.22 -14.31 3.52
CA GLU A 37 32.09 -15.48 3.38
C GLU A 37 33.54 -15.06 3.63
N ASN A 38 34.20 -15.68 4.62
CA ASN A 38 35.60 -15.39 4.98
C ASN A 38 35.89 -13.89 5.19
N GLY A 39 34.95 -13.17 5.81
CA GLY A 39 35.09 -11.74 6.09
C GLY A 39 34.88 -10.81 4.89
N LYS A 40 34.31 -11.31 3.79
CA LYS A 40 33.95 -10.50 2.61
C LYS A 40 32.51 -10.75 2.22
N TYR A 41 31.79 -9.69 1.86
CA TYR A 41 30.45 -9.84 1.30
C TYR A 41 30.54 -10.37 -0.12
N ILE A 42 29.80 -11.44 -0.37
CA ILE A 42 29.63 -12.06 -1.69
C ILE A 42 28.19 -11.79 -2.13
N ILE A 43 28.03 -11.29 -3.34
CA ILE A 43 26.72 -11.14 -3.98
C ILE A 43 26.63 -12.19 -5.08
N LYS A 44 25.57 -13.01 -5.02
CA LYS A 44 25.25 -14.03 -6.01
C LYS A 44 23.98 -13.63 -6.77
N PRO A 45 24.11 -13.14 -8.02
CA PRO A 45 22.97 -12.83 -8.87
C PRO A 45 22.18 -14.07 -9.26
N ASN A 46 20.90 -13.88 -9.60
CA ASN A 46 20.13 -14.92 -10.28
C ASN A 46 20.82 -15.29 -11.61
N PRO A 47 21.04 -16.59 -11.89
CA PRO A 47 21.74 -17.03 -13.12
C PRO A 47 21.00 -16.71 -14.42
N LYS A 48 19.71 -16.34 -14.37
CA LYS A 48 18.94 -15.89 -15.53
C LYS A 48 19.23 -14.43 -15.91
N LEU A 49 19.92 -13.66 -15.06
CA LEU A 49 20.32 -12.30 -15.39
C LEU A 49 21.49 -12.30 -16.38
N PRO A 50 21.53 -11.35 -17.34
CA PRO A 50 22.61 -11.24 -18.31
C PRO A 50 24.00 -11.06 -17.70
N ASN A 51 25.05 -11.36 -18.47
CA ASN A 51 26.45 -11.30 -18.04
C ASN A 51 26.85 -10.01 -17.31
N ILE A 52 26.30 -8.85 -17.69
CA ILE A 52 26.60 -7.58 -17.02
C ILE A 52 26.30 -7.62 -15.51
N PHE A 53 25.24 -8.32 -15.09
CA PHE A 53 24.92 -8.51 -13.67
C PHE A 53 25.78 -9.59 -13.01
N GLN A 54 26.34 -10.53 -13.79
CA GLN A 54 27.25 -11.56 -13.27
C GLN A 54 28.66 -11.02 -13.05
N GLU A 55 29.13 -10.15 -13.95
CA GLU A 55 30.44 -9.50 -13.90
C GLU A 55 30.46 -8.35 -12.89
N ASP A 56 29.33 -7.65 -12.69
CA ASP A 56 29.13 -6.67 -11.62
C ASP A 56 27.84 -6.96 -10.81
N PRO A 57 27.90 -7.90 -9.84
CA PRO A 57 26.77 -8.30 -9.02
C PRO A 57 26.09 -7.19 -8.22
N ALA A 58 26.81 -6.11 -7.89
CA ALA A 58 26.24 -4.98 -7.17
C ALA A 58 25.11 -4.29 -7.94
N LEU A 59 25.10 -4.42 -9.28
CA LEU A 59 24.02 -3.93 -10.13
C LEU A 59 22.65 -4.54 -9.79
N CYS A 60 22.60 -5.71 -9.15
CA CYS A 60 21.35 -6.32 -8.68
C CYS A 60 20.62 -5.44 -7.65
N PHE A 61 21.36 -4.67 -6.84
CA PHE A 61 20.82 -3.78 -5.81
C PHE A 61 20.81 -2.30 -6.24
N ILE A 62 21.70 -1.89 -7.15
CA ILE A 62 21.76 -0.52 -7.67
C ILE A 62 20.77 -0.31 -8.82
N ASN A 63 20.60 -1.31 -9.69
CA ASN A 63 19.70 -1.29 -10.85
C ASN A 63 18.62 -2.37 -10.75
N THR A 64 18.05 -2.53 -9.55
CA THR A 64 17.05 -3.54 -9.19
C THR A 64 15.87 -3.56 -10.17
N ARG A 65 15.40 -2.38 -10.61
CA ARG A 65 14.27 -2.28 -11.55
C ARG A 65 14.58 -2.98 -12.87
N LYS A 66 15.79 -2.79 -13.42
CA LYS A 66 16.19 -3.45 -14.67
C LYS A 66 16.38 -4.95 -14.48
N ALA A 67 16.94 -5.37 -13.35
CA ALA A 67 17.07 -6.79 -13.02
C ALA A 67 15.70 -7.48 -12.94
N ALA A 68 14.75 -6.87 -12.22
CA ALA A 68 13.37 -7.33 -12.11
C ALA A 68 12.66 -7.43 -13.48
N ASP A 69 12.80 -6.40 -14.33
CA ASP A 69 12.25 -6.41 -15.70
C ASP A 69 12.80 -7.59 -16.52
N LEU A 70 14.10 -7.85 -16.44
CA LEU A 70 14.76 -8.96 -17.15
C LEU A 70 14.36 -10.34 -16.60
N LEU A 71 13.89 -10.39 -15.35
CA LEU A 71 13.32 -11.59 -14.72
C LEU A 71 11.81 -11.72 -14.96
N ASN A 72 11.20 -10.82 -15.75
CA ASN A 72 9.78 -10.78 -16.08
C ASN A 72 8.86 -10.61 -14.86
N ALA A 73 9.28 -9.78 -13.89
CA ALA A 73 8.40 -9.34 -12.81
C ALA A 73 7.10 -8.72 -13.34
N THR A 74 6.00 -8.86 -12.59
CA THR A 74 4.72 -8.25 -12.98
C THR A 74 4.76 -6.74 -12.80
N LYS A 75 4.45 -5.97 -13.85
CA LYS A 75 4.34 -4.51 -13.78
C LYS A 75 3.03 -4.09 -13.12
N MET A 76 3.13 -3.51 -11.93
CA MET A 76 1.99 -3.18 -11.08
C MET A 76 1.52 -1.72 -11.20
N ASP A 77 0.27 -1.46 -10.80
CA ASP A 77 -0.34 -0.13 -10.75
C ASP A 77 0.14 0.68 -9.54
N ARG A 78 1.37 1.21 -9.65
CA ARG A 78 1.99 2.11 -8.65
C ARG A 78 1.89 1.56 -7.22
N PRO A 79 2.67 0.50 -6.89
CA PRO A 79 2.79 0.03 -5.52
C PRO A 79 3.26 1.15 -4.59
N GLU A 80 2.55 1.36 -3.49
CA GLU A 80 2.96 2.27 -2.40
C GLU A 80 3.26 1.45 -1.15
N ASP A 81 2.38 1.47 -0.15
CA ASP A 81 2.62 0.83 1.14
C ASP A 81 2.28 -0.68 1.16
N VAL A 82 2.92 -1.39 2.09
CA VAL A 82 2.73 -2.82 2.32
C VAL A 82 2.74 -3.14 3.81
N GLU A 83 1.78 -3.95 4.26
CA GLU A 83 1.67 -4.33 5.67
C GLU A 83 1.37 -5.82 5.86
N TYR A 84 1.96 -6.41 6.89
CA TYR A 84 1.68 -7.79 7.29
C TYR A 84 0.56 -7.83 8.32
N ASN A 85 -0.53 -8.53 7.98
CA ASN A 85 -1.64 -8.72 8.89
C ASN A 85 -1.44 -9.97 9.74
N HIS A 86 -1.18 -9.77 11.04
CA HIS A 86 -0.90 -10.84 11.99
C HIS A 86 -2.09 -11.76 12.30
N ILE A 87 -3.32 -11.35 11.94
CA ILE A 87 -4.52 -12.17 12.15
C ILE A 87 -4.81 -13.03 10.92
N THR A 88 -4.79 -12.46 9.71
CA THR A 88 -5.01 -13.22 8.47
C THR A 88 -3.76 -13.98 8.02
N LYS A 89 -2.58 -13.63 8.54
CA LYS A 89 -1.28 -14.17 8.13
C LYS A 89 -1.04 -13.98 6.63
N SER A 90 -1.30 -12.75 6.18
CA SER A 90 -1.19 -12.32 4.77
C SER A 90 -0.58 -10.92 4.71
N VAL A 91 0.00 -10.57 3.55
CA VAL A 91 0.51 -9.23 3.25
C VAL A 91 -0.55 -8.47 2.46
N PHE A 92 -0.86 -7.24 2.85
CA PHE A 92 -1.66 -6.31 2.08
C PHE A 92 -0.72 -5.35 1.36
N ALA A 93 -0.92 -5.15 0.06
CA ALA A 93 -0.11 -4.27 -0.77
C ALA A 93 -1.00 -3.31 -1.54
N VAL A 94 -0.68 -2.02 -1.44
CA VAL A 94 -1.47 -0.94 -2.01
C VAL A 94 -1.03 -0.64 -3.44
N MET A 95 -1.99 -0.50 -4.35
CA MET A 95 -1.81 -0.10 -5.75
C MET A 95 -2.62 1.18 -5.97
N THR A 96 -2.01 2.33 -5.72
CA THR A 96 -2.74 3.59 -5.53
C THR A 96 -3.53 4.02 -6.78
N TYR A 97 -2.93 4.00 -7.97
CA TYR A 97 -3.60 4.13 -9.26
C TYR A 97 -2.59 4.03 -10.42
N ASN A 98 -3.10 3.86 -11.64
CA ASN A 98 -2.31 3.97 -12.86
C ASN A 98 -3.18 4.40 -14.06
N GLU A 99 -3.36 5.71 -14.21
CA GLU A 99 -4.06 6.33 -15.33
C GLU A 99 -3.39 6.06 -16.70
N LYS A 100 -2.14 5.57 -16.71
CA LYS A 100 -1.40 5.22 -17.93
C LYS A 100 -1.53 3.76 -18.33
N ARG A 101 -2.21 2.92 -17.53
CA ARG A 101 -2.43 1.51 -17.82
C ARG A 101 -3.21 1.37 -19.13
N LYS A 102 -2.57 0.86 -20.18
CA LYS A 102 -3.27 0.60 -21.44
C LYS A 102 -4.14 -0.63 -21.33
N ALA A 103 -5.24 -0.66 -22.09
CA ALA A 103 -6.10 -1.85 -22.18
C ALA A 103 -5.35 -3.11 -22.63
N SER A 104 -4.29 -2.98 -23.43
CA SER A 104 -3.44 -4.11 -23.84
C SER A 104 -2.45 -4.58 -22.78
N GLU A 105 -2.33 -3.85 -21.67
CA GLU A 105 -1.37 -4.09 -20.58
C GLU A 105 -2.07 -4.48 -19.28
N THR A 106 -3.40 -4.68 -19.31
CA THR A 106 -4.16 -5.21 -18.17
C THR A 106 -3.90 -6.70 -17.99
N ASN A 107 -4.03 -7.15 -16.76
CA ASN A 107 -3.96 -8.56 -16.36
C ASN A 107 -4.82 -8.75 -15.10
N ALA A 108 -4.89 -9.96 -14.54
CA ALA A 108 -5.73 -10.20 -13.37
C ALA A 108 -5.34 -9.32 -12.17
N ALA A 109 -4.05 -9.04 -11.99
CA ALA A 109 -3.55 -8.23 -10.88
C ALA A 109 -3.74 -6.73 -11.11
N ASN A 110 -3.90 -6.28 -12.36
CA ASN A 110 -4.11 -4.88 -12.76
C ASN A 110 -5.25 -4.82 -13.80
N PRO A 111 -6.50 -5.06 -13.39
CA PRO A 111 -7.57 -5.43 -14.33
C PRO A 111 -8.23 -4.24 -15.03
N ARG A 112 -7.92 -3.01 -14.62
CA ARG A 112 -8.56 -1.79 -15.15
C ARG A 112 -7.63 -1.02 -16.07
N PRO A 113 -8.03 -0.74 -17.33
CA PRO A 113 -7.34 0.28 -18.11
C PRO A 113 -7.57 1.65 -17.47
N GLU A 114 -6.61 2.56 -17.64
CA GLU A 114 -6.69 3.94 -17.14
C GLU A 114 -7.21 3.97 -15.70
N ASN A 115 -6.62 3.13 -14.85
CA ASN A 115 -7.10 2.90 -13.49
C ASN A 115 -6.88 4.17 -12.66
N THR A 116 -7.90 5.02 -12.52
CA THR A 116 -7.83 6.24 -11.70
C THR A 116 -8.17 6.01 -10.24
N MET A 117 -8.73 4.84 -9.90
CA MET A 117 -9.29 4.58 -8.57
C MET A 117 -8.34 3.84 -7.63
N GLY A 118 -7.49 2.96 -8.16
CA GLY A 118 -6.60 2.13 -7.34
C GLY A 118 -7.23 0.85 -6.82
N HIS A 119 -6.42 0.03 -6.15
CA HIS A 119 -6.83 -1.20 -5.49
C HIS A 119 -5.83 -1.67 -4.44
N ILE A 120 -6.20 -2.68 -3.64
CA ILE A 120 -5.36 -3.32 -2.63
C ILE A 120 -5.36 -4.82 -2.89
N ILE A 121 -4.15 -5.40 -2.99
CA ILE A 121 -3.93 -6.83 -3.16
C ILE A 121 -3.61 -7.44 -1.80
N GLU A 122 -4.20 -8.60 -1.51
CA GLU A 122 -3.84 -9.46 -0.39
C GLU A 122 -3.06 -10.68 -0.90
N ILE A 123 -1.86 -10.88 -0.39
CA ILE A 123 -0.91 -11.94 -0.72
C ILE A 123 -0.86 -12.93 0.44
N ILE A 124 -1.10 -14.20 0.14
CA ILE A 124 -1.14 -15.31 1.11
C ILE A 124 -0.05 -16.29 0.72
N GLU A 125 1.06 -16.24 1.44
CA GLU A 125 2.18 -17.16 1.23
C GLU A 125 1.78 -18.60 1.53
N GLU A 126 2.35 -19.54 0.78
CA GLU A 126 2.06 -20.96 0.95
C GLU A 126 2.31 -21.39 2.40
N ASN A 127 1.33 -22.08 2.99
CA ASN A 127 1.33 -22.49 4.40
C ASN A 127 1.39 -21.34 5.42
N HIS A 128 1.06 -20.11 5.04
CA HIS A 128 1.19 -18.91 5.89
C HIS A 128 2.63 -18.73 6.40
N ASN A 129 3.60 -19.10 5.57
CA ASN A 129 5.02 -19.05 5.90
C ASN A 129 5.72 -17.91 5.14
N PRO A 130 6.25 -16.88 5.83
CA PRO A 130 6.93 -15.75 5.21
C PRO A 130 8.25 -16.12 4.51
N THR A 131 8.73 -17.35 4.66
CA THR A 131 9.90 -17.84 3.90
C THR A 131 9.50 -18.55 2.60
N SER A 132 8.21 -18.69 2.30
CA SER A 132 7.76 -19.34 1.07
C SER A 132 8.03 -18.46 -0.14
N THR A 133 8.52 -19.06 -1.23
CA THR A 133 8.68 -18.38 -2.53
C THR A 133 7.44 -18.50 -3.41
N LYS A 134 6.35 -19.08 -2.91
CA LYS A 134 5.06 -19.22 -3.59
C LYS A 134 3.95 -18.63 -2.76
N PHE A 135 2.97 -18.04 -3.43
CA PHE A 135 1.81 -17.45 -2.78
C PHE A 135 0.55 -17.61 -3.64
N LYS A 136 -0.61 -17.47 -2.99
CA LYS A 136 -1.87 -17.12 -3.64
C LYS A 136 -2.14 -15.64 -3.40
N TRP A 137 -2.94 -15.02 -4.24
CA TRP A 137 -3.29 -13.62 -4.05
C TRP A 137 -4.74 -13.34 -4.48
N ARG A 138 -5.29 -12.24 -3.99
CA ARG A 138 -6.62 -11.75 -4.39
C ARG A 138 -6.66 -10.23 -4.27
N ILE A 139 -7.56 -9.58 -5.00
CA ILE A 139 -7.84 -8.16 -4.79
C ILE A 139 -8.82 -8.05 -3.61
N ALA A 140 -8.35 -7.50 -2.49
CA ALA A 140 -9.15 -7.29 -1.30
C ALA A 140 -10.11 -6.11 -1.48
N LEU A 141 -9.63 -5.04 -2.09
CA LEU A 141 -10.40 -3.83 -2.35
C LEU A 141 -10.08 -3.32 -3.75
N MET A 142 -11.07 -3.26 -4.62
CA MET A 142 -10.99 -2.54 -5.87
C MET A 142 -11.71 -1.21 -5.66
N CYS A 143 -10.94 -0.14 -5.46
CA CYS A 143 -11.46 1.17 -5.06
C CYS A 143 -12.40 1.76 -6.13
N GLY A 144 -13.24 2.69 -5.73
CA GLY A 144 -14.23 3.33 -6.59
C GLY A 144 -15.44 3.83 -5.81
N ASP A 145 -16.52 4.05 -6.55
CA ASP A 145 -17.83 4.45 -6.02
C ASP A 145 -18.86 3.34 -6.32
N PRO A 146 -19.58 2.80 -5.31
CA PRO A 146 -20.66 1.85 -5.52
C PRO A 146 -21.74 2.32 -6.52
N LYS A 147 -21.92 3.64 -6.63
CA LYS A 147 -22.92 4.31 -7.48
C LYS A 147 -22.35 4.73 -8.84
N ALA A 148 -21.07 4.46 -9.12
CA ALA A 148 -20.48 4.79 -10.41
C ALA A 148 -21.25 4.15 -11.57
N SER A 149 -21.52 4.95 -12.61
CA SER A 149 -22.13 4.47 -13.86
C SER A 149 -21.15 3.59 -14.66
N SER A 150 -19.87 4.00 -14.72
CA SER A 150 -18.81 3.23 -15.36
C SER A 150 -18.38 2.05 -14.49
N TYR A 151 -18.31 0.86 -15.08
CA TYR A 151 -17.76 -0.33 -14.42
C TYR A 151 -16.31 -0.12 -13.95
N ASN A 152 -15.53 0.66 -14.70
CA ASN A 152 -14.13 0.95 -14.38
C ASN A 152 -13.96 1.70 -13.05
N ASN A 153 -15.03 2.35 -12.57
CA ASN A 153 -14.99 3.18 -11.36
C ASN A 153 -15.86 2.59 -10.23
N LYS A 154 -16.36 1.35 -10.37
CA LYS A 154 -17.21 0.72 -9.35
C LYS A 154 -16.39 0.21 -8.16
N LEU A 155 -16.90 0.37 -6.95
CA LEU A 155 -16.27 -0.20 -5.76
C LEU A 155 -16.56 -1.71 -5.65
N PHE A 156 -15.53 -2.55 -5.56
CA PHE A 156 -15.68 -3.97 -5.21
C PHE A 156 -14.89 -4.32 -3.96
N ILE A 157 -15.50 -5.09 -3.07
CA ILE A 157 -14.87 -5.59 -1.85
C ILE A 157 -14.83 -7.11 -1.98
N TYR A 158 -13.62 -7.69 -2.00
CA TYR A 158 -13.41 -9.13 -2.21
C TYR A 158 -14.18 -9.70 -3.42
N GLY A 159 -14.18 -8.97 -4.53
CA GLY A 159 -14.84 -9.34 -5.79
C GLY A 159 -16.35 -9.10 -5.84
N GLU A 160 -16.97 -8.67 -4.74
CA GLU A 160 -18.40 -8.37 -4.67
C GLU A 160 -18.65 -6.86 -4.86
N LEU A 161 -19.65 -6.50 -5.67
CA LEU A 161 -20.04 -5.10 -5.83
C LEU A 161 -20.52 -4.55 -4.48
N ALA A 162 -19.89 -3.46 -4.03
CA ALA A 162 -20.27 -2.83 -2.78
C ALA A 162 -21.71 -2.30 -2.83
N LYS A 163 -22.40 -2.33 -1.68
CA LYS A 163 -23.73 -1.74 -1.53
C LYS A 163 -23.66 -0.22 -1.69
N SER A 164 -24.77 0.39 -2.08
CA SER A 164 -24.85 1.83 -2.37
C SER A 164 -24.66 2.74 -1.17
N ASP A 165 -24.71 2.21 0.05
CA ASP A 165 -24.47 2.92 1.31
C ASP A 165 -23.00 2.84 1.77
N VAL A 166 -22.17 2.01 1.14
CA VAL A 166 -20.73 1.93 1.41
C VAL A 166 -20.05 3.23 0.94
N PRO A 167 -19.14 3.82 1.74
CA PRO A 167 -18.46 5.05 1.33
C PRO A 167 -17.55 4.81 0.11
N PRO A 168 -17.53 5.72 -0.87
CA PRO A 168 -16.58 5.65 -1.97
C PRO A 168 -15.16 5.93 -1.48
N ILE A 169 -14.18 5.29 -2.12
CA ILE A 169 -12.74 5.43 -1.82
C ILE A 169 -11.96 5.39 -3.14
N SER A 170 -10.91 6.21 -3.27
CA SER A 170 -9.96 6.12 -4.37
C SER A 170 -8.54 6.38 -3.87
N ALA A 171 -7.54 6.11 -4.71
CA ALA A 171 -6.14 6.39 -4.45
C ALA A 171 -5.67 5.98 -3.04
N PRO A 172 -5.87 4.70 -2.64
CA PRO A 172 -5.31 4.21 -1.40
C PRO A 172 -3.78 4.36 -1.44
N ASP A 173 -3.15 4.72 -0.33
CA ASP A 173 -1.70 4.95 -0.30
C ASP A 173 -1.04 4.19 0.86
N ASN A 174 -1.17 4.70 2.09
CA ASN A 174 -0.62 4.05 3.28
C ASN A 174 -1.64 3.17 3.99
N ILE A 175 -1.16 2.13 4.65
CA ILE A 175 -2.00 1.21 5.42
C ILE A 175 -1.41 0.92 6.80
N ALA A 176 -2.28 0.53 7.73
CA ALA A 176 -1.90 0.00 9.04
C ALA A 176 -2.84 -1.13 9.44
N ILE A 177 -2.34 -2.08 10.24
CA ILE A 177 -3.13 -3.20 10.75
C ILE A 177 -3.41 -2.99 12.24
N ASP A 178 -4.70 -2.95 12.61
CA ASP A 178 -5.05 -2.88 14.03
C ASP A 178 -4.94 -4.25 14.71
N LYS A 179 -5.06 -4.27 16.04
CA LYS A 179 -4.87 -5.50 16.84
C LYS A 179 -5.78 -6.67 16.45
N VAL A 180 -6.94 -6.41 15.84
CA VAL A 180 -7.92 -7.43 15.42
C VAL A 180 -7.87 -7.71 13.91
N GLY A 181 -6.92 -7.11 13.19
CA GLY A 181 -6.66 -7.39 11.79
C GLY A 181 -7.50 -6.58 10.82
N ASN A 182 -8.13 -5.48 11.24
CA ASN A 182 -8.70 -4.54 10.27
C ASN A 182 -7.57 -3.82 9.53
N VAL A 183 -7.81 -3.51 8.25
CA VAL A 183 -6.90 -2.75 7.40
C VAL A 183 -7.35 -1.30 7.39
N TRP A 184 -6.55 -0.44 8.02
CA TRP A 184 -6.74 1.01 8.03
C TRP A 184 -6.02 1.59 6.82
N ILE A 185 -6.74 2.34 6.00
CA ILE A 185 -6.31 2.77 4.66
C ILE A 185 -6.35 4.29 4.61
N ALA A 186 -5.19 4.92 4.49
CA ALA A 186 -5.06 6.34 4.17
C ALA A 186 -5.07 6.54 2.65
N THR A 187 -5.54 7.69 2.18
CA THR A 187 -5.62 8.01 0.75
C THR A 187 -4.78 9.23 0.38
N ASP A 188 -4.24 9.21 -0.84
CA ASP A 188 -3.55 10.33 -1.50
C ASP A 188 -4.12 10.52 -2.92
N GLY A 189 -5.01 11.50 -3.08
CA GLY A 189 -5.45 11.96 -4.40
C GLY A 189 -6.95 11.85 -4.65
N ASN A 190 -7.79 11.55 -3.66
CA ASN A 190 -9.25 11.65 -3.78
C ASN A 190 -9.75 12.96 -4.43
N PRO A 191 -9.12 14.14 -4.21
CA PRO A 191 -9.56 15.40 -4.83
C PRO A 191 -9.43 15.46 -6.36
N GLY A 192 -8.69 14.53 -6.99
CA GLY A 192 -8.44 14.53 -8.43
C GLY A 192 -9.71 14.61 -9.29
N LEU A 193 -9.64 15.33 -10.41
CA LEU A 193 -10.79 15.60 -11.28
C LEU A 193 -11.43 14.33 -11.87
N ASP A 194 -10.62 13.31 -12.12
CA ASP A 194 -11.05 12.01 -12.67
C ASP A 194 -11.26 10.94 -11.57
N ARG A 195 -11.33 11.39 -10.30
CA ARG A 195 -11.57 10.57 -9.11
C ARG A 195 -12.85 10.99 -8.39
N LEU A 196 -12.82 11.06 -7.06
CA LEU A 196 -13.99 11.27 -6.22
C LEU A 196 -14.32 12.74 -5.94
N LYS A 197 -13.38 13.66 -6.19
CA LYS A 197 -13.55 15.11 -5.91
C LYS A 197 -13.95 15.37 -4.45
N SER A 198 -13.35 14.60 -3.56
CA SER A 198 -13.54 14.69 -2.11
C SER A 198 -12.19 14.77 -1.43
N ASN A 199 -12.15 15.22 -0.18
CA ASN A 199 -10.90 15.20 0.58
C ASN A 199 -10.38 13.77 0.73
N ASP A 200 -9.07 13.63 0.87
CA ASP A 200 -8.49 12.39 1.34
C ASP A 200 -8.94 12.03 2.76
N GLY A 201 -8.81 10.77 3.14
CA GLY A 201 -9.36 10.27 4.39
C GLY A 201 -8.70 8.99 4.87
N VAL A 202 -9.21 8.50 6.01
CA VAL A 202 -8.89 7.16 6.52
C VAL A 202 -10.12 6.29 6.45
N TYR A 203 -9.97 5.11 5.89
CA TYR A 203 -10.99 4.09 5.75
C TYR A 203 -10.56 2.84 6.49
N VAL A 204 -11.51 2.00 6.87
CA VAL A 204 -11.24 0.75 7.59
C VAL A 204 -11.97 -0.37 6.88
N LEU A 205 -11.19 -1.32 6.35
CA LEU A 205 -11.67 -2.56 5.75
C LEU A 205 -11.51 -3.69 6.76
N ASN A 206 -12.61 -4.36 7.09
CA ASN A 206 -12.54 -5.61 7.83
C ASN A 206 -12.45 -6.80 6.84
N PRO A 207 -11.34 -7.57 6.85
CA PRO A 207 -11.14 -8.66 5.87
C PRO A 207 -12.08 -9.86 6.07
N PHE A 208 -12.72 -9.98 7.23
CA PHE A 208 -13.62 -11.09 7.57
C PHE A 208 -15.08 -10.77 7.24
N THR A 209 -15.56 -9.59 7.66
CA THR A 209 -16.95 -9.15 7.44
C THR A 209 -17.14 -8.48 6.10
N LYS A 210 -16.04 -8.08 5.44
CA LYS A 210 -16.03 -7.29 4.19
C LYS A 210 -16.70 -5.92 4.34
N GLU A 211 -16.81 -5.41 5.58
CA GLU A 211 -17.28 -4.06 5.81
C GLU A 211 -16.17 -3.05 5.53
N LEU A 212 -16.51 -1.99 4.79
CA LEU A 212 -15.68 -0.81 4.59
C LEU A 212 -16.38 0.40 5.20
N LYS A 213 -15.70 1.12 6.09
CA LYS A 213 -16.21 2.34 6.73
C LYS A 213 -15.20 3.47 6.56
N MET A 214 -15.68 4.70 6.43
CA MET A 214 -14.82 5.88 6.52
C MET A 214 -14.71 6.26 8.00
N PHE A 215 -13.48 6.39 8.49
CA PHE A 215 -13.18 6.75 9.87
C PHE A 215 -12.97 8.25 10.05
N LEU A 216 -12.20 8.88 9.18
CA LEU A 216 -12.01 10.34 9.18
C LEU A 216 -11.84 10.88 7.77
N SER A 217 -12.16 12.16 7.60
CA SER A 217 -11.84 12.96 6.42
C SER A 217 -10.77 13.98 6.79
N GLY A 218 -9.82 14.19 5.89
CA GLY A 218 -8.82 15.23 5.96
C GLY A 218 -9.38 16.61 5.66
N VAL A 219 -8.47 17.52 5.35
CA VAL A 219 -8.78 18.91 5.01
C VAL A 219 -8.63 19.14 3.51
N PRO A 220 -9.12 20.27 2.96
CA PRO A 220 -8.97 20.54 1.54
C PRO A 220 -7.51 20.47 1.08
N ASN A 221 -7.30 19.77 -0.04
CA ASN A 221 -6.02 19.59 -0.71
C ASN A 221 -4.88 19.14 0.22
N CYS A 222 -5.17 18.21 1.12
CA CYS A 222 -4.15 17.40 1.79
C CYS A 222 -4.21 15.98 1.23
N GLU A 223 -3.15 15.21 1.47
CA GLU A 223 -3.25 13.74 1.59
C GLU A 223 -3.23 13.33 3.07
N ILE A 224 -3.66 12.10 3.35
CA ILE A 224 -3.42 11.47 4.66
C ILE A 224 -2.24 10.52 4.53
N CYS A 225 -1.26 10.63 5.42
CA CYS A 225 -0.05 9.83 5.38
C CYS A 225 0.27 9.19 6.75
N GLY A 226 0.87 8.00 6.75
CA GLY A 226 1.40 7.33 7.95
C GLY A 226 0.37 7.05 9.05
N PRO A 227 -0.70 6.27 8.77
CA PRO A 227 -1.58 5.76 9.82
C PRO A 227 -0.79 4.86 10.79
N GLU A 228 -0.95 5.06 12.11
CA GLU A 228 -0.25 4.27 13.13
C GLU A 228 -1.04 4.24 14.44
N PHE A 229 -0.87 3.20 15.25
CA PHE A 229 -1.49 3.09 16.57
C PHE A 229 -0.49 3.26 17.71
N SER A 230 -0.96 3.78 18.84
CA SER A 230 -0.25 3.55 20.12
C SER A 230 -0.31 2.06 20.50
N ASP A 231 0.69 1.58 21.26
CA ASP A 231 0.75 0.18 21.73
C ASP A 231 -0.52 -0.29 22.48
N ASP A 232 -1.21 0.64 23.14
CA ASP A 232 -2.47 0.38 23.86
C ASP A 232 -3.72 0.53 22.99
N TYR A 233 -3.56 0.83 21.70
CA TYR A 233 -4.61 1.08 20.71
C TYR A 233 -5.60 2.18 21.09
N LYS A 234 -5.31 3.04 22.06
CA LYS A 234 -6.20 4.15 22.47
C LYS A 234 -5.99 5.43 21.68
N THR A 235 -4.91 5.49 20.91
CA THR A 235 -4.58 6.62 20.05
C THR A 235 -4.28 6.14 18.65
N PHE A 236 -4.95 6.74 17.67
CA PHE A 236 -4.63 6.60 16.27
C PHE A 236 -3.91 7.87 15.83
N PHE A 237 -2.78 7.71 15.16
CA PHE A 237 -1.99 8.79 14.59
C PHE A 237 -2.09 8.75 13.08
N CYS A 238 -2.12 9.92 12.46
CA CYS A 238 -1.80 10.09 11.05
C CYS A 238 -1.30 11.51 10.79
N ALA A 239 -0.63 11.72 9.67
CA ALA A 239 -0.25 13.04 9.19
C ALA A 239 -1.31 13.58 8.22
N ILE A 240 -1.68 14.85 8.42
CA ILE A 240 -2.27 15.67 7.36
C ILE A 240 -1.10 16.28 6.61
N GLN A 241 -0.76 15.73 5.44
CA GLN A 241 0.36 16.21 4.65
C GLN A 241 -0.10 17.33 3.71
N HIS A 242 0.80 18.30 3.46
CA HIS A 242 0.65 19.42 2.52
C HIS A 242 -0.74 20.08 2.38
N PRO A 243 -1.46 20.39 3.49
CA PRO A 243 -2.80 20.97 3.41
C PRO A 243 -2.83 22.24 2.57
N GLY A 244 -3.79 22.37 1.67
CA GLY A 244 -3.87 23.51 0.75
C GLY A 244 -2.87 23.42 -0.42
N GLU A 245 -2.43 22.22 -0.79
CA GLU A 245 -1.64 22.04 -2.01
C GLU A 245 -2.36 22.68 -3.22
N GLY A 246 -1.62 23.39 -4.05
CA GLY A 246 -2.15 24.09 -5.23
C GLY A 246 -3.00 25.34 -4.93
N ASP A 247 -3.57 25.47 -3.73
CA ASP A 247 -4.32 26.64 -3.29
C ASP A 247 -4.23 26.83 -1.76
N LEU A 248 -3.31 27.70 -1.32
CA LEU A 248 -3.10 28.04 0.09
C LEU A 248 -4.29 28.76 0.75
N ASN A 249 -5.32 29.13 -0.02
CA ASN A 249 -6.58 29.66 0.49
C ASN A 249 -7.67 28.60 0.66
N ALA A 250 -7.48 27.38 0.15
CA ALA A 250 -8.43 26.28 0.29
C ALA A 250 -8.62 25.85 1.76
N THR A 251 -7.61 26.08 2.60
CA THR A 251 -7.66 25.78 4.03
C THR A 251 -6.77 26.74 4.82
N LYS A 252 -7.00 26.82 6.14
CA LYS A 252 -6.10 27.45 7.12
C LYS A 252 -5.68 26.48 8.23
N TRP A 253 -5.98 25.19 8.04
CA TRP A 253 -5.66 24.15 9.02
C TRP A 253 -4.15 24.07 9.29
N PRO A 254 -3.71 23.86 10.55
CA PRO A 254 -4.51 23.63 11.76
C PRO A 254 -4.98 24.91 12.48
N TYR A 255 -4.69 26.08 11.92
CA TYR A 255 -4.85 27.38 12.56
C TYR A 255 -6.20 28.05 12.28
N LEU A 256 -7.26 27.45 12.81
CA LEU A 256 -8.62 27.88 12.49
C LEU A 256 -8.96 29.31 12.96
N ASN A 257 -8.15 29.97 13.81
CA ASN A 257 -8.51 31.24 14.47
C ASN A 257 -7.36 32.24 14.79
N ASP A 258 -6.12 32.04 14.33
CA ASP A 258 -4.97 32.86 14.81
C ASP A 258 -4.37 33.83 13.75
N ASN A 259 -5.11 34.14 12.69
CA ASN A 259 -4.64 34.94 11.56
C ASN A 259 -3.38 34.39 10.85
N CYS A 260 -2.93 33.16 11.15
CA CYS A 260 -1.85 32.54 10.40
C CYS A 260 -2.32 32.23 8.97
N PRO A 261 -1.72 32.84 7.93
CA PRO A 261 -2.27 32.73 6.58
C PRO A 261 -1.87 31.43 5.87
N ILE A 262 -0.96 30.63 6.45
CA ILE A 262 -0.31 29.51 5.77
C ILE A 262 -0.69 28.19 6.46
N PRO A 263 -1.35 27.26 5.75
CA PRO A 263 -1.56 25.89 6.22
C PRO A 263 -0.25 25.22 6.63
N ARG A 264 -0.29 24.32 7.61
CA ARG A 264 0.91 23.58 8.04
C ARG A 264 0.64 22.08 8.10
N PRO A 265 1.48 21.23 7.49
CA PRO A 265 1.44 19.80 7.75
C PRO A 265 1.57 19.52 9.24
N ALA A 266 0.81 18.56 9.75
CA ALA A 266 0.93 18.15 11.15
C ALA A 266 0.51 16.68 11.35
N VAL A 267 1.12 16.05 12.35
CA VAL A 267 0.65 14.78 12.88
C VAL A 267 -0.51 15.06 13.84
N ILE A 268 -1.63 14.37 13.64
CA ILE A 268 -2.78 14.40 14.54
C ILE A 268 -2.82 13.16 15.40
N GLN A 269 -3.42 13.29 16.58
CA GLN A 269 -3.83 12.17 17.40
C GLN A 269 -5.36 12.14 17.45
N VAL A 270 -5.94 10.99 17.16
CA VAL A 270 -7.37 10.72 17.30
C VAL A 270 -7.55 9.82 18.52
N LYS A 271 -8.45 10.22 19.42
CA LYS A 271 -8.76 9.49 20.66
C LYS A 271 -10.26 9.43 20.86
N ARG A 272 -10.74 8.33 21.45
CA ARG A 272 -12.13 8.25 21.92
C ARG A 272 -12.27 9.02 23.24
N LYS A 273 -13.40 9.70 23.41
CA LYS A 273 -13.71 10.46 24.64
C LYS A 273 -13.90 9.56 25.86
N ASP A 274 -14.31 8.31 25.65
CA ASP A 274 -14.50 7.31 26.71
C ASP A 274 -13.20 6.59 27.12
N GLY A 275 -12.08 6.88 26.45
CA GLY A 275 -10.77 6.27 26.75
C GLY A 275 -10.67 4.78 26.39
N LEU A 276 -11.64 4.24 25.64
CA LEU A 276 -11.55 2.90 25.07
C LEU A 276 -10.61 2.87 23.85
N GLU A 277 -10.27 1.66 23.43
CA GLU A 277 -9.43 1.40 22.26
C GLU A 277 -10.15 1.80 20.95
N ILE A 278 -9.35 2.09 19.93
CA ILE A 278 -9.78 2.49 18.59
C ILE A 278 -9.67 1.28 17.67
N TYR A 279 -10.77 0.57 17.51
CA TYR A 279 -11.01 -0.33 16.38
C TYR A 279 -12.52 -0.36 16.11
N LEU A 280 -12.89 -0.58 14.83
CA LEU A 280 -14.27 -0.56 14.34
C LEU A 280 -14.89 -1.96 14.25
#